data_AF-A0A1V1H7B4-F1
#
_entry.id   AF-A0A1V1H7B4-F1
#
_cell.length_a   1.000
_cell.length_b   1.000
_cell.length_c   1.000
_cell.angle_alpha   90.00
_cell.angle_beta   90.00
_cell.angle_gamma   90.00
#
_symmetry.space_group_name_H-M   'P 1'
#
loop_
_entity.id
_entity.type
_entity.pdbx_description
1 polymer ?
#
loop_
_entity_poly.entity_id
_entity_poly.type
_entity_poly.pdbx_seq_one_letter_code
_entity_poly.pdbx_strand_id
1 'polypeptide(L)'
;MARRLRLGALALALLVVTVNLVLVVRSDGDYAHCVGVVKAWAGSVAESEEKDWNKLSLKDLLFFLHIPRTGGRTYFHWMYSTDVSCFGSFLKKLYTNAEECPRSYDKLRFDPSHPDCKLVVSHDDYSFMSKLPSERTSVVTILRNPVDRVFSTYEFSVEVAARFLVHPNLTSAKLMTTRVLTKSRAVSTLDIWPWKYLVPWMREDLFARRDARGIDKVRSSHRVNAYDVEDMVMPLHQYINDPVAHEIIHNGATFQITGLTNNSYFSGANEVRHCVRKHPDLGRFVLQVAKSRLDRMLYVGLTEDHEESARLFAHMVGAQVLSQSGAVNLDIKEDQPSENDSHSSTLDSEDEETHEHMNSTHGSQNNRALNTAVTVKDDHGKGNMTVGKLMEAYEGCISKLRKSQSNRRKISLKKVEEANFSKEARRQVPEAVLEQIISLNSLDMELYEHAKKIFTQEHLMLKGQHSMVSQDKQLPDRKGWIETVCSSWSCSPWKVVVFGLGVIVTIVLVTLALTTKRRTFKLKPEILPRD
;
A
#
# COMPACT_ATOMS: atom_id res chain seq x y z
N MET A 1 -18.62 -34.00 62.98
CA MET A 1 -17.97 -32.96 62.15
C MET A 1 -17.44 -33.48 60.81
N ALA A 2 -16.73 -34.60 60.75
CA ALA A 2 -16.12 -35.13 59.51
C ALA A 2 -17.09 -35.33 58.32
N ARG A 3 -18.33 -35.76 58.57
CA ARG A 3 -19.35 -35.96 57.52
C ARG A 3 -19.84 -34.65 56.89
N ARG A 4 -19.94 -33.57 57.69
CA ARG A 4 -20.31 -32.22 57.21
C ARG A 4 -19.18 -31.57 56.41
N LEU A 5 -17.91 -31.79 56.78
CA LEU A 5 -16.76 -31.37 55.98
C LEU A 5 -16.70 -32.08 54.61
N ARG A 6 -16.98 -33.39 54.57
CA ARG A 6 -17.00 -34.15 53.30
C ARG A 6 -18.10 -33.70 52.35
N LEU A 7 -19.29 -33.40 52.87
CA LEU A 7 -20.41 -32.83 52.10
C LEU A 7 -20.10 -31.42 51.58
N GLY A 8 -19.46 -30.57 52.40
CA GLY A 8 -19.00 -29.25 51.96
C GLY A 8 -17.94 -29.30 50.87
N ALA A 9 -16.99 -30.22 50.96
CA ALA A 9 -15.95 -30.42 49.94
C ALA A 9 -16.54 -30.96 48.61
N LEU A 10 -17.52 -31.87 48.68
CA LEU A 10 -18.22 -32.39 47.50
C LEU A 10 -19.07 -31.32 46.81
N ALA A 11 -19.76 -30.47 47.58
CA ALA A 11 -20.52 -29.35 47.05
C ALA A 11 -19.61 -28.31 46.38
N LEU A 12 -18.45 -28.01 46.98
CA LEU A 12 -17.46 -27.11 46.41
C LEU A 12 -16.86 -27.67 45.11
N ALA A 13 -16.54 -28.97 45.08
CA ALA A 13 -16.03 -29.63 43.88
C ALA A 13 -17.08 -29.64 42.74
N LEU A 14 -18.34 -29.94 43.05
CA LEU A 14 -19.44 -29.86 42.08
C LEU A 14 -19.63 -28.43 41.56
N LEU A 15 -19.54 -27.42 42.42
CA LEU A 15 -19.66 -26.02 42.02
C LEU A 15 -18.51 -25.60 41.10
N VAL A 16 -17.26 -25.98 41.42
CA VAL A 16 -16.11 -25.77 40.55
C VAL A 16 -16.28 -26.46 39.20
N VAL A 17 -16.76 -27.71 39.17
CA VAL A 17 -17.03 -28.44 37.92
C VAL A 17 -18.12 -27.74 37.10
N THR A 18 -19.22 -27.30 37.72
CA THR A 18 -20.28 -26.57 37.00
C THR A 18 -19.82 -25.22 36.46
N VAL A 19 -19.01 -24.46 37.20
CA VAL A 19 -18.45 -23.18 36.73
C VAL A 19 -17.51 -23.40 35.54
N ASN A 20 -16.64 -24.41 35.60
CA ASN A 20 -15.78 -24.77 34.49
C ASN A 20 -16.58 -25.25 33.27
N LEU A 21 -17.63 -26.04 33.46
CA LEU A 21 -18.48 -26.51 32.36
C LEU A 21 -19.23 -25.35 31.68
N VAL A 22 -19.74 -24.39 32.46
CA VAL A 22 -20.39 -23.18 31.94
C VAL A 22 -19.41 -22.30 31.15
N LEU A 23 -18.16 -22.17 31.63
CA LEU A 23 -17.11 -21.43 30.91
C LEU A 23 -16.73 -22.11 29.58
N VAL A 24 -16.65 -23.45 29.55
CA VAL A 24 -16.35 -24.21 28.34
C VAL A 24 -17.49 -24.12 27.32
N VAL A 25 -18.76 -24.30 27.73
CA VAL A 25 -19.92 -24.19 26.83
C VAL A 25 -20.07 -22.76 26.28
N ARG A 26 -19.81 -21.73 27.10
CA ARG A 26 -19.83 -20.34 26.65
C ARG A 26 -18.68 -20.03 25.67
N SER A 27 -17.51 -20.63 25.88
CA SER A 27 -16.35 -20.51 24.98
C SER A 27 -16.60 -21.20 23.63
N ASP A 28 -17.28 -22.34 23.62
CA ASP A 28 -17.56 -23.11 22.40
C ASP A 28 -18.61 -22.40 21.51
N GLY A 29 -19.68 -21.88 22.12
CA GLY A 29 -20.69 -21.08 21.40
C GLY A 29 -20.14 -19.77 20.83
N ASP A 30 -19.20 -19.15 21.53
CA ASP A 30 -18.53 -17.92 21.10
C ASP A 30 -17.54 -18.16 19.94
N TYR A 31 -16.77 -19.24 19.99
CA TYR A 31 -15.91 -19.64 18.87
C TYR A 31 -16.74 -19.99 17.62
N ALA A 32 -17.81 -20.78 17.77
CA ALA A 32 -18.70 -21.13 16.67
C ALA A 32 -19.35 -19.89 16.01
N HIS A 33 -19.76 -18.90 16.82
CA HIS A 33 -20.23 -17.60 16.32
C HIS A 33 -19.14 -16.91 15.49
N CYS A 34 -17.94 -16.79 16.03
CA CYS A 34 -16.83 -16.14 15.34
C CYS A 34 -16.43 -16.85 14.03
N VAL A 35 -16.44 -18.17 14.01
CA VAL A 35 -16.27 -18.96 12.78
C VAL A 35 -17.33 -18.60 11.75
N GLY A 36 -18.60 -18.53 12.17
CA GLY A 36 -19.73 -18.15 11.31
C GLY A 36 -19.54 -16.75 10.71
N VAL A 37 -19.24 -15.76 11.55
CA VAL A 37 -19.03 -14.36 11.14
C VAL A 37 -17.89 -14.24 10.13
N VAL A 38 -16.72 -14.80 10.44
CA VAL A 38 -15.52 -14.65 9.59
C VAL A 38 -15.70 -15.39 8.26
N LYS A 39 -16.27 -16.60 8.27
CA LYS A 39 -16.50 -17.36 7.03
C LYS A 39 -17.58 -16.74 6.16
N ALA A 40 -18.68 -16.27 6.74
CA ALA A 40 -19.75 -15.61 6.00
C ALA A 40 -19.23 -14.34 5.32
N TRP A 41 -18.45 -13.53 6.05
CA TRP A 41 -17.78 -12.37 5.47
C TRP A 41 -16.83 -12.76 4.32
N ALA A 42 -15.92 -13.72 4.54
CA ALA A 42 -14.97 -14.15 3.52
C ALA A 42 -15.67 -14.72 2.27
N GLY A 43 -16.74 -15.50 2.44
CA GLY A 43 -17.58 -16.01 1.36
C GLY A 43 -18.23 -14.89 0.54
N SER A 44 -18.82 -13.89 1.22
CA SER A 44 -19.43 -12.74 0.54
C SER A 44 -18.43 -11.93 -0.29
N VAL A 45 -17.17 -11.84 0.16
CA VAL A 45 -16.10 -11.17 -0.59
C VAL A 45 -15.70 -11.99 -1.82
N ALA A 46 -15.61 -13.32 -1.69
CA ALA A 46 -15.29 -14.20 -2.81
C ALA A 46 -16.33 -14.10 -3.93
N GLU A 47 -17.63 -14.15 -3.60
CA GLU A 47 -18.73 -14.04 -4.57
C GLU A 47 -18.76 -12.68 -5.28
N SER A 48 -18.49 -11.59 -4.56
CA SER A 48 -18.54 -10.23 -5.12
C SER A 48 -17.31 -9.86 -5.97
N GLU A 49 -16.19 -10.57 -5.83
CA GLU A 49 -14.92 -10.27 -6.49
C GLU A 49 -14.49 -11.32 -7.55
N GLU A 50 -15.38 -12.25 -7.95
CA GLU A 50 -15.11 -13.39 -8.85
C GLU A 50 -15.04 -13.06 -10.35
N LYS A 51 -15.20 -11.78 -10.75
CA LYS A 51 -15.17 -11.39 -12.17
C LYS A 51 -13.78 -11.49 -12.79
N ASP A 52 -13.73 -11.71 -14.10
CA ASP A 52 -12.49 -11.80 -14.89
C ASP A 52 -11.77 -10.43 -14.93
N TRP A 53 -10.67 -10.30 -14.20
CA TRP A 53 -9.91 -9.05 -14.04
C TRP A 53 -8.59 -9.13 -14.80
N ASN A 54 -8.46 -8.33 -15.87
CA ASN A 54 -7.16 -8.14 -16.52
C ASN A 54 -6.27 -7.22 -15.66
N LYS A 55 -5.46 -7.83 -14.77
CA LYS A 55 -4.52 -7.15 -13.86
C LYS A 55 -3.62 -6.13 -14.57
N LEU A 56 -3.27 -6.38 -15.83
CA LEU A 56 -2.20 -5.66 -16.54
C LEU A 56 -2.66 -4.34 -17.17
N SER A 57 -3.96 -4.08 -17.25
CA SER A 57 -4.49 -2.88 -17.91
C SER A 57 -4.91 -1.82 -16.89
N LEU A 58 -4.31 -0.64 -16.98
CA LEU A 58 -4.71 0.53 -16.23
C LEU A 58 -6.11 1.00 -16.66
N LYS A 59 -7.01 1.12 -15.69
CA LYS A 59 -8.35 1.70 -15.87
C LYS A 59 -8.33 3.21 -15.66
N ASP A 60 -9.45 3.88 -15.97
CA ASP A 60 -9.58 5.33 -15.96
C ASP A 60 -9.25 6.00 -14.60
N LEU A 61 -9.53 5.30 -13.49
CA LEU A 61 -9.28 5.78 -12.13
C LEU A 61 -8.20 4.93 -11.45
N LEU A 62 -7.11 5.56 -11.02
CA LEU A 62 -6.08 4.94 -10.20
C LEU A 62 -6.35 5.22 -8.72
N PHE A 63 -6.55 4.17 -7.93
CA PHE A 63 -6.62 4.26 -6.47
C PHE A 63 -5.31 3.75 -5.84
N PHE A 64 -4.55 4.67 -5.24
CA PHE A 64 -3.42 4.30 -4.40
C PHE A 64 -3.90 4.05 -2.97
N LEU A 65 -4.01 2.77 -2.61
CA LEU A 65 -4.27 2.33 -1.25
C LEU A 65 -2.99 2.56 -0.42
N HIS A 66 -2.91 3.71 0.24
CA HIS A 66 -1.71 4.15 0.94
C HIS A 66 -1.68 3.57 2.35
N ILE A 67 -0.90 2.49 2.51
CA ILE A 67 -0.67 1.90 3.82
C ILE A 67 0.27 2.81 4.63
N PRO A 68 -0.09 3.21 5.87
CA PRO A 68 0.75 4.08 6.68
C PRO A 68 2.16 3.51 6.88
N ARG A 69 3.16 4.41 6.73
CA ARG A 69 4.59 4.13 6.99
C ARG A 69 5.27 3.15 6.04
N THR A 70 4.72 2.94 4.84
CA THR A 70 5.32 2.16 3.73
C THR A 70 5.98 3.05 2.66
N GLY A 71 6.45 4.24 3.04
CA GLY A 71 7.13 5.14 2.10
C GLY A 71 6.22 5.82 1.07
N GLY A 72 4.90 5.67 1.15
CA GLY A 72 3.97 6.25 0.17
C GLY A 72 4.00 7.78 0.05
N ARG A 73 4.54 8.52 1.03
CA ARG A 73 4.84 9.96 0.89
C ARG A 73 5.88 10.25 -0.19
N THR A 74 6.85 9.37 -0.39
CA THR A 74 7.83 9.52 -1.47
C THR A 74 7.19 9.29 -2.85
N TYR A 75 6.13 8.48 -2.93
CA TYR A 75 5.37 8.23 -4.16
C TYR A 75 4.30 9.29 -4.44
N PHE A 76 3.57 9.75 -3.41
CA PHE A 76 2.35 10.56 -3.59
C PHE A 76 2.52 12.06 -3.30
N HIS A 77 3.14 12.48 -2.19
CA HIS A 77 2.93 13.86 -1.76
C HIS A 77 4.01 14.50 -0.89
N TRP A 78 4.26 15.78 -1.19
CA TRP A 78 4.97 16.73 -0.35
C TRP A 78 4.14 17.98 -0.03
N MET A 79 4.10 18.33 1.25
CA MET A 79 3.76 19.67 1.74
C MET A 79 4.93 20.09 2.65
N TYR A 80 5.49 21.27 2.38
CA TYR A 80 6.64 21.93 3.03
C TYR A 80 8.07 21.56 2.56
N SER A 81 8.45 21.82 1.30
CA SER A 81 9.48 22.86 1.15
C SER A 81 9.00 23.97 0.24
N THR A 82 9.64 25.09 0.50
CA THR A 82 9.68 26.37 -0.14
C THR A 82 10.43 26.39 -1.48
N ASP A 83 10.80 25.24 -2.05
CA ASP A 83 11.65 25.17 -3.25
C ASP A 83 10.89 24.54 -4.43
N VAL A 84 10.61 25.37 -5.43
CA VAL A 84 9.79 25.12 -6.62
C VAL A 84 10.41 24.04 -7.53
N SER A 85 11.71 23.75 -7.37
CA SER A 85 12.44 22.75 -8.17
C SER A 85 12.04 21.28 -7.91
N CYS A 86 11.36 20.99 -6.80
CA CYS A 86 10.87 19.63 -6.46
C CYS A 86 9.34 19.56 -6.33
N PHE A 87 8.63 20.52 -6.92
CA PHE A 87 7.17 20.60 -6.89
C PHE A 87 6.56 19.59 -7.88
N GLY A 88 6.57 18.31 -7.51
CA GLY A 88 5.93 17.25 -8.29
C GLY A 88 6.45 15.88 -7.89
N SER A 89 5.66 15.14 -7.11
CA SER A 89 5.86 13.72 -6.84
C SER A 89 5.78 12.88 -8.11
N PHE A 90 6.19 11.62 -8.02
CA PHE A 90 6.04 10.61 -9.07
C PHE A 90 4.63 10.63 -9.69
N LEU A 91 3.59 10.67 -8.85
CA LEU A 91 2.19 10.75 -9.30
C LEU A 91 1.77 12.14 -9.80
N LYS A 92 2.32 13.24 -9.28
CA LYS A 92 2.04 14.61 -9.79
C LYS A 92 2.73 14.94 -11.10
N LYS A 93 3.76 14.18 -11.48
CA LYS A 93 4.33 14.21 -12.83
C LYS A 93 3.48 13.44 -13.84
N LEU A 94 2.66 12.49 -13.36
CA LEU A 94 1.77 11.68 -14.18
C LEU A 94 0.34 12.26 -14.29
N TYR A 95 -0.14 12.89 -13.22
CA TYR A 95 -1.49 13.47 -13.14
C TYR A 95 -1.41 14.95 -12.76
N THR A 96 -2.20 15.78 -13.45
CA THR A 96 -2.33 17.20 -13.12
C THR A 96 -3.12 17.40 -11.81
N ASN A 97 -3.00 18.58 -11.18
CA ASN A 97 -3.80 18.90 -9.98
C ASN A 97 -5.32 18.86 -10.24
N ALA A 98 -5.76 19.03 -11.50
CA ALA A 98 -7.16 18.89 -11.90
C ALA A 98 -7.60 17.41 -12.00
N GLU A 99 -6.65 16.49 -12.18
CA GLU A 99 -6.88 15.05 -12.26
C GLU A 99 -6.78 14.33 -10.89
N GLU A 100 -6.12 14.96 -9.90
CA GLU A 100 -6.12 14.52 -8.49
C GLU A 100 -7.49 14.81 -7.88
N CYS A 101 -8.17 13.76 -7.44
CA CYS A 101 -9.49 13.91 -6.81
C CYS A 101 -9.34 14.67 -5.47
N PRO A 102 -10.36 15.46 -5.06
CA PRO A 102 -10.30 16.20 -3.81
C PRO A 102 -9.97 15.32 -2.63
N ARG A 103 -9.09 15.79 -1.74
CA ARG A 103 -8.66 15.01 -0.58
C ARG A 103 -9.80 14.83 0.42
N SER A 104 -10.05 13.59 0.76
CA SER A 104 -11.07 13.19 1.73
C SER A 104 -10.50 12.06 2.58
N TYR A 105 -10.08 12.39 3.80
CA TYR A 105 -9.48 11.41 4.74
C TYR A 105 -10.41 11.07 5.92
N ASP A 106 -11.60 11.69 5.97
CA ASP A 106 -12.59 11.52 7.04
C ASP A 106 -13.98 11.09 6.52
N LYS A 107 -14.43 11.69 5.41
CA LYS A 107 -15.66 11.36 4.68
C LYS A 107 -15.41 11.62 3.22
N LEU A 108 -16.06 10.88 2.32
CA LEU A 108 -16.02 11.18 0.89
C LEU A 108 -16.77 12.50 0.63
N ARG A 109 -16.03 13.55 0.26
CA ARG A 109 -16.55 14.92 0.03
C ARG A 109 -16.57 15.31 -1.46
N PHE A 110 -16.33 14.35 -2.34
CA PHE A 110 -16.35 14.52 -3.78
C PHE A 110 -17.09 13.36 -4.43
N ASP A 111 -17.58 13.56 -5.64
CA ASP A 111 -18.16 12.50 -6.46
C ASP A 111 -17.03 11.79 -7.24
N PRO A 112 -16.70 10.51 -6.92
CA PRO A 112 -15.66 9.76 -7.62
C PRO A 112 -16.05 9.40 -9.05
N SER A 113 -17.32 9.62 -9.43
CA SER A 113 -17.83 9.39 -10.78
C SER A 113 -17.49 10.53 -11.73
N HIS A 114 -16.96 11.65 -11.22
CA HIS A 114 -16.61 12.82 -12.02
C HIS A 114 -15.51 12.46 -13.03
N PRO A 115 -15.65 12.78 -14.32
CA PRO A 115 -14.74 12.32 -15.39
C PRO A 115 -13.29 12.84 -15.24
N ASP A 116 -13.11 13.97 -14.57
CA ASP A 116 -11.78 14.52 -14.30
C ASP A 116 -11.08 13.86 -13.11
N CYS A 117 -11.79 13.10 -12.27
CA CYS A 117 -11.19 12.39 -11.14
C CYS A 117 -10.49 11.11 -11.63
N LYS A 118 -9.16 11.15 -11.78
CA LYS A 118 -8.35 10.03 -12.29
C LYS A 118 -7.36 9.44 -11.28
N LEU A 119 -7.10 10.15 -10.18
CA LEU A 119 -6.22 9.68 -9.12
C LEU A 119 -6.84 9.92 -7.73
N VAL A 120 -7.07 8.85 -6.99
CA VAL A 120 -7.41 8.91 -5.56
C VAL A 120 -6.30 8.28 -4.74
N VAL A 121 -5.90 8.96 -3.67
CA VAL A 121 -4.96 8.39 -2.70
C VAL A 121 -5.50 8.63 -1.31
N SER A 122 -5.65 7.54 -0.56
CA SER A 122 -6.19 7.61 0.79
C SER A 122 -5.52 6.59 1.70
N HIS A 123 -5.56 6.91 3.00
CA HIS A 123 -5.28 5.98 4.08
C HIS A 123 -6.55 5.20 4.51
N ASP A 124 -7.69 5.41 3.85
CA ASP A 124 -8.82 4.50 4.02
C ASP A 124 -8.43 3.06 3.67
N ASP A 125 -9.25 2.12 4.12
CA ASP A 125 -9.05 0.71 3.81
C ASP A 125 -9.79 0.31 2.52
N TYR A 126 -9.59 -0.92 2.07
CA TYR A 126 -10.12 -1.40 0.80
C TYR A 126 -11.65 -1.35 0.72
N SER A 127 -12.38 -1.26 1.83
CA SER A 127 -13.84 -1.08 1.80
C SER A 127 -14.25 0.21 1.10
N PHE A 128 -13.35 1.19 1.01
CA PHE A 128 -13.54 2.42 0.24
C PHE A 128 -13.80 2.16 -1.25
N MET A 129 -13.39 1.00 -1.79
CA MET A 129 -13.75 0.56 -3.14
C MET A 129 -15.27 0.52 -3.36
N SER A 130 -16.08 0.33 -2.32
CA SER A 130 -17.55 0.38 -2.42
C SER A 130 -18.10 1.78 -2.75
N LYS A 131 -17.25 2.81 -2.67
CA LYS A 131 -17.57 4.20 -3.00
C LYS A 131 -17.00 4.62 -4.35
N LEU A 132 -16.14 3.80 -4.95
CA LEU A 132 -15.50 4.05 -6.22
C LEU A 132 -16.20 3.24 -7.34
N PRO A 133 -16.17 3.71 -8.60
CA PRO A 133 -16.68 2.96 -9.73
C PRO A 133 -15.78 1.74 -9.99
N SER A 134 -16.06 0.60 -9.36
CA SER A 134 -15.21 -0.60 -9.37
C SER A 134 -14.77 -1.05 -10.77
N GLU A 135 -15.67 -0.99 -11.75
CA GLU A 135 -15.40 -1.36 -13.14
C GLU A 135 -14.38 -0.43 -13.83
N ARG A 136 -14.11 0.76 -13.28
CA ARG A 136 -13.17 1.78 -13.80
C ARG A 136 -11.97 2.03 -12.88
N THR A 137 -11.84 1.32 -11.76
CA THR A 137 -10.78 1.58 -10.78
C THR A 137 -9.69 0.51 -10.79
N SER A 138 -8.44 0.91 -11.01
CA SER A 138 -7.24 0.11 -10.76
C SER A 138 -6.68 0.44 -9.39
N VAL A 139 -6.28 -0.56 -8.62
CA VAL A 139 -5.72 -0.37 -7.28
C VAL A 139 -4.23 -0.66 -7.29
N VAL A 140 -3.45 0.18 -6.62
CA VAL A 140 -2.02 -0.02 -6.37
C VAL A 140 -1.72 0.15 -4.90
N THR A 141 -0.69 -0.53 -4.40
CA THR A 141 -0.24 -0.35 -3.02
C THR A 141 1.26 -0.56 -2.87
N ILE A 142 1.77 -0.24 -1.68
CA ILE A 142 3.17 -0.45 -1.30
C ILE A 142 3.19 -1.01 0.11
N LEU A 143 3.92 -2.10 0.28
CA LEU A 143 4.10 -2.79 1.54
C LEU A 143 5.50 -2.57 2.11
N ARG A 144 5.66 -2.97 3.37
CA ARG A 144 6.89 -2.85 4.14
C ARG A 144 7.00 -4.04 5.07
N ASN A 145 8.22 -4.43 5.41
CA ASN A 145 8.49 -5.36 6.48
C ASN A 145 7.69 -4.96 7.74
N PRO A 146 6.88 -5.87 8.32
CA PRO A 146 5.95 -5.51 9.39
C PRO A 146 6.64 -5.03 10.67
N VAL A 147 7.79 -5.59 11.04
CA VAL A 147 8.57 -5.17 12.21
C VAL A 147 9.04 -3.73 12.03
N ASP A 148 9.63 -3.44 10.88
CA ASP A 148 10.08 -2.09 10.51
C ASP A 148 8.92 -1.09 10.37
N ARG A 149 7.74 -1.55 9.95
CA ARG A 149 6.51 -0.74 9.91
C ARG A 149 6.07 -0.37 11.32
N VAL A 150 6.11 -1.29 12.28
CA VAL A 150 5.76 -1.03 13.70
C VAL A 150 6.72 -0.02 14.31
N PHE A 151 8.04 -0.22 14.18
CA PHE A 151 9.04 0.75 14.64
C PHE A 151 8.80 2.15 14.06
N SER A 152 8.63 2.21 12.74
CA SER A 152 8.38 3.46 12.03
C SER A 152 7.06 4.13 12.42
N THR A 153 6.07 3.36 12.87
CA THR A 153 4.78 3.87 13.36
C THR A 153 4.95 4.46 14.75
N TYR A 154 5.58 3.72 15.66
CA TYR A 154 5.92 4.18 17.01
C TYR A 154 6.73 5.49 16.98
N GLU A 155 7.85 5.50 16.25
CA GLU A 155 8.71 6.68 16.13
C GLU A 155 7.97 7.89 15.57
N PHE A 156 7.08 7.68 14.59
CA PHE A 156 6.31 8.77 13.98
C PHE A 156 5.21 9.28 14.90
N SER A 157 4.53 8.40 15.65
CA SER A 157 3.57 8.79 16.68
C SER A 157 4.24 9.68 17.73
N VAL A 158 5.43 9.29 18.21
CA VAL A 158 6.23 10.09 19.15
C VAL A 158 6.66 11.41 18.52
N GLU A 159 7.21 11.39 17.30
CA GLU A 159 7.67 12.58 16.59
C GLU A 159 6.56 13.63 16.45
N VAL A 160 5.38 13.23 15.97
CA VAL A 160 4.28 14.18 15.76
C VAL A 160 3.69 14.66 17.08
N ALA A 161 3.58 13.77 18.08
CA ALA A 161 3.09 14.13 19.41
C ALA A 161 4.03 15.11 20.13
N ALA A 162 5.36 14.92 20.00
CA ALA A 162 6.36 15.76 20.64
C ALA A 162 6.32 17.22 20.19
N ARG A 163 5.84 17.50 18.96
CA ARG A 163 5.62 18.87 18.46
C ARG A 163 4.70 19.69 19.35
N PHE A 164 3.79 19.05 20.08
CA PHE A 164 2.84 19.73 20.97
C PHE A 164 3.44 20.08 22.33
N LEU A 165 4.61 19.55 22.69
CA LEU A 165 5.29 19.84 23.97
C LEU A 165 5.83 21.27 24.07
N VAL A 166 5.71 22.07 22.99
CA VAL A 166 5.89 23.53 23.03
C VAL A 166 4.82 24.23 23.86
N HIS A 167 3.65 23.61 24.04
CA HIS A 167 2.56 24.17 24.84
C HIS A 167 2.76 23.90 26.34
N PRO A 168 2.31 24.83 27.21
CA PRO A 168 2.51 24.71 28.65
C PRO A 168 1.76 23.53 29.27
N ASN A 169 0.61 23.14 28.73
CA ASN A 169 -0.18 22.00 29.22
C ASN A 169 -1.02 21.39 28.09
N LEU A 170 -1.57 20.20 28.36
CA LEU A 170 -2.38 19.45 27.40
C LEU A 170 -3.62 20.23 26.95
N THR A 171 -4.26 20.97 27.86
CA THR A 171 -5.45 21.79 27.56
C THR A 171 -5.13 22.86 26.50
N SER A 172 -4.02 23.58 26.66
CA SER A 172 -3.54 24.57 25.70
C SER A 172 -3.27 23.94 24.33
N ALA A 173 -2.61 22.77 24.30
CA ALA A 173 -2.36 22.03 23.07
C ALA A 173 -3.66 21.58 22.37
N LYS A 174 -4.66 21.09 23.12
CA LYS A 174 -5.97 20.70 22.60
C LYS A 174 -6.73 21.90 22.03
N LEU A 175 -6.76 23.03 22.73
CA LEU A 175 -7.41 24.26 22.27
C LEU A 175 -6.80 24.79 20.97
N MET A 176 -5.47 24.82 20.87
CA MET A 176 -4.78 25.26 19.66
C MET A 176 -5.04 24.31 18.49
N THR A 177 -5.06 23.00 18.75
CA THR A 177 -5.44 21.99 17.75
C THR A 177 -6.82 22.29 17.17
N THR A 178 -7.84 22.47 18.02
CA THR A 178 -9.21 22.76 17.58
C THR A 178 -9.29 24.07 16.78
N ARG A 179 -8.59 25.12 17.20
CA ARG A 179 -8.55 26.41 16.48
C ARG A 179 -7.89 26.29 15.10
N VAL A 180 -6.84 25.48 14.97
CA VAL A 180 -6.16 25.25 13.69
C VAL A 180 -7.06 24.42 12.77
N LEU A 181 -7.71 23.38 13.28
CA LEU A 181 -8.64 22.55 12.51
C LEU A 181 -9.85 23.34 11.98
N THR A 182 -10.37 24.31 12.75
CA THR A 182 -11.51 25.13 12.31
C THR A 182 -11.12 26.24 11.33
N LYS A 183 -9.87 26.71 11.36
CA LYS A 183 -9.39 27.79 10.48
C LYS A 183 -8.69 27.30 9.21
N SER A 184 -8.11 26.10 9.24
CA SER A 184 -7.36 25.53 8.13
C SER A 184 -8.29 24.87 7.13
N ARG A 185 -8.22 25.28 5.85
CA ARG A 185 -8.76 24.48 4.72
C ARG A 185 -7.87 23.29 4.37
N ALA A 186 -6.67 23.18 4.96
CA ALA A 186 -5.73 22.10 4.73
C ALA A 186 -5.94 20.94 5.71
N VAL A 187 -5.90 19.71 5.20
CA VAL A 187 -6.02 18.47 5.97
C VAL A 187 -4.83 18.32 6.93
N SER A 188 -5.10 18.19 8.22
CA SER A 188 -4.09 17.95 9.25
C SER A 188 -3.72 16.47 9.34
N THR A 189 -2.52 16.16 9.82
CA THR A 189 -2.17 14.78 10.23
C THR A 189 -3.17 14.24 11.26
N LEU A 190 -3.77 15.11 12.06
CA LEU A 190 -4.77 14.75 13.07
C LEU A 190 -6.16 14.40 12.48
N ASP A 191 -6.40 14.63 11.19
CA ASP A 191 -7.65 14.28 10.52
C ASP A 191 -7.58 12.95 9.78
N ILE A 192 -6.38 12.36 9.70
CA ILE A 192 -6.07 11.26 8.80
C ILE A 192 -5.89 9.97 9.60
N TRP A 193 -6.54 8.88 9.18
CA TRP A 193 -6.28 7.56 9.76
C TRP A 193 -4.85 7.09 9.44
N PRO A 194 -4.12 6.44 10.36
CA PRO A 194 -4.45 6.12 11.76
C PRO A 194 -4.06 7.24 12.74
N TRP A 195 -3.40 8.29 12.25
CA TRP A 195 -2.79 9.35 13.05
C TRP A 195 -3.78 10.15 13.89
N LYS A 196 -5.03 10.27 13.43
CA LYS A 196 -6.15 10.86 14.18
C LYS A 196 -6.39 10.21 15.55
N TYR A 197 -5.97 8.95 15.72
CA TYR A 197 -6.03 8.22 16.99
C TYR A 197 -4.67 8.16 17.68
N LEU A 198 -3.63 7.77 16.94
CA LEU A 198 -2.30 7.51 17.52
C LEU A 198 -1.62 8.77 18.05
N VAL A 199 -1.78 9.92 17.36
CA VAL A 199 -1.11 11.16 17.77
C VAL A 199 -1.76 11.75 19.03
N PRO A 200 -3.10 11.86 19.15
CA PRO A 200 -3.71 12.28 20.41
C PRO A 200 -3.37 11.37 21.59
N TRP A 201 -3.38 10.05 21.40
CA TRP A 201 -3.00 9.08 22.44
C TRP A 201 -1.56 9.29 22.90
N MET A 202 -0.60 9.32 21.96
CA MET A 202 0.81 9.53 22.30
C MET A 202 1.06 10.93 22.89
N ARG A 203 0.33 11.95 22.44
CA ARG A 203 0.41 13.29 23.02
C ARG A 203 0.02 13.28 24.50
N GLU A 204 -1.06 12.61 24.86
CA GLU A 204 -1.49 12.53 26.27
C GLU A 204 -0.42 11.85 27.14
N ASP A 205 0.15 10.75 26.67
CA ASP A 205 1.27 10.06 27.34
C ASP A 205 2.50 10.98 27.53
N LEU A 206 2.94 11.67 26.46
CA LEU A 206 4.10 12.57 26.55
C LEU A 206 3.89 13.74 27.51
N PHE A 207 2.68 14.31 27.58
CA PHE A 207 2.35 15.35 28.54
C PHE A 207 2.35 14.80 29.98
N ALA A 208 1.76 13.63 30.20
CA ALA A 208 1.74 13.00 31.52
C ALA A 208 3.17 12.73 32.04
N ARG A 209 4.05 12.19 31.18
CA ARG A 209 5.46 11.94 31.53
C ARG A 209 6.21 13.23 31.80
N ARG A 210 6.03 14.26 30.97
CA ARG A 210 6.65 15.57 31.19
C ARG A 210 6.21 16.19 32.53
N ASP A 211 4.92 16.14 32.82
CA ASP A 211 4.37 16.73 34.05
C ASP A 211 4.85 15.95 35.29
N ALA A 212 5.03 14.62 35.18
CA ALA A 212 5.62 13.78 36.22
C ALA A 212 7.12 14.06 36.46
N ARG A 213 7.90 14.37 35.41
CA ARG A 213 9.32 14.77 35.54
C ARG A 213 9.49 16.15 36.18
N GLY A 214 8.44 16.98 36.18
CA GLY A 214 8.54 18.40 36.47
C GLY A 214 9.13 19.19 35.30
N ILE A 215 8.92 20.51 35.31
CA ILE A 215 9.41 21.42 34.25
C ILE A 215 10.95 21.54 34.29
N ASP A 216 11.55 21.37 35.47
CA ASP A 216 12.99 21.53 35.71
C ASP A 216 13.67 20.21 36.11
N LYS A 217 14.40 19.63 35.15
CA LYS A 217 15.46 18.60 35.28
C LYS A 217 15.15 17.28 36.01
N VAL A 218 15.17 16.18 35.24
CA VAL A 218 15.98 15.00 35.56
C VAL A 218 16.58 14.50 34.25
N ARG A 219 17.92 14.48 34.11
CA ARG A 219 18.59 13.65 33.10
C ARG A 219 18.36 12.21 33.52
N SER A 220 17.75 11.40 32.66
CA SER A 220 17.51 10.00 33.02
C SER A 220 18.85 9.32 33.35
N SER A 221 18.87 8.61 34.48
CA SER A 221 20.04 7.86 34.91
C SER A 221 20.24 6.71 33.93
N HIS A 222 21.36 6.74 33.21
CA HIS A 222 21.91 5.68 32.36
C HIS A 222 20.91 4.88 31.51
N ARG A 223 20.85 5.16 30.20
CA ARG A 223 20.09 4.31 29.29
C ARG A 223 20.91 3.85 28.09
N VAL A 224 20.91 2.53 27.93
CA VAL A 224 21.54 1.76 26.87
C VAL A 224 20.61 1.63 25.65
N ASN A 225 19.29 1.86 25.81
CA ASN A 225 18.28 1.60 24.79
C ASN A 225 17.32 2.77 24.55
N ALA A 226 17.29 3.27 23.31
CA ALA A 226 16.45 4.37 22.84
C ALA A 226 14.93 4.07 22.86
N TYR A 227 14.54 2.79 22.89
CA TYR A 227 13.14 2.33 22.89
C TYR A 227 12.60 1.99 24.28
N ASP A 228 13.40 2.25 25.32
CA ASP A 228 13.03 2.05 26.72
C ASP A 228 13.51 3.24 27.55
N VAL A 229 12.90 4.40 27.29
CA VAL A 229 13.16 5.67 27.99
C VAL A 229 11.89 6.09 28.71
N GLU A 230 11.44 5.27 29.66
CA GLU A 230 10.14 5.37 30.33
C GLU A 230 9.86 6.75 30.90
N ASP A 231 10.85 7.45 31.46
CA ASP A 231 10.61 8.77 31.99
C ASP A 231 10.32 9.80 30.89
N MET A 232 10.75 9.59 29.64
CA MET A 232 10.59 10.53 28.51
C MET A 232 9.46 10.17 27.55
N VAL A 233 9.38 8.90 27.15
CA VAL A 233 8.44 8.39 26.14
C VAL A 233 7.92 7.02 26.56
N MET A 234 6.71 6.65 26.14
CA MET A 234 6.20 5.30 26.32
C MET A 234 7.19 4.25 25.80
N PRO A 235 7.70 3.33 26.63
CA PRO A 235 8.57 2.25 26.17
C PRO A 235 7.90 1.43 25.08
N LEU A 236 8.69 0.93 24.13
CA LEU A 236 8.15 0.18 22.98
C LEU A 236 7.36 -1.06 23.41
N HIS A 237 7.84 -1.78 24.43
CA HIS A 237 7.14 -2.96 24.95
C HIS A 237 5.77 -2.57 25.55
N GLN A 238 5.65 -1.40 26.18
CA GLN A 238 4.35 -0.90 26.65
C GLN A 238 3.47 -0.52 25.46
N TYR A 239 4.03 0.17 24.47
CA TYR A 239 3.31 0.62 23.28
C TYR A 239 2.67 -0.52 22.48
N ILE A 240 3.40 -1.61 22.21
CA ILE A 240 2.88 -2.73 21.40
C ILE A 240 1.83 -3.56 22.14
N ASN A 241 1.79 -3.51 23.48
CA ASN A 241 0.82 -4.23 24.28
C ASN A 241 -0.42 -3.37 24.65
N ASP A 242 -0.44 -2.10 24.25
CA ASP A 242 -1.55 -1.21 24.53
C ASP A 242 -2.78 -1.56 23.66
N PRO A 243 -4.01 -1.53 24.20
CA PRO A 243 -5.23 -1.78 23.44
C PRO A 243 -5.37 -0.94 22.17
N VAL A 244 -4.86 0.30 22.16
CA VAL A 244 -4.86 1.19 21.00
C VAL A 244 -3.97 0.63 19.89
N ALA A 245 -2.80 0.08 20.22
CA ALA A 245 -1.91 -0.55 19.26
C ALA A 245 -2.50 -1.84 18.68
N HIS A 246 -3.13 -2.67 19.52
CA HIS A 246 -3.84 -3.88 19.06
C HIS A 246 -5.03 -3.58 18.13
N GLU A 247 -5.64 -2.40 18.28
CA GLU A 247 -6.77 -2.01 17.45
C GLU A 247 -6.35 -1.41 16.10
N ILE A 248 -5.19 -0.74 16.05
CA ILE A 248 -4.83 0.13 14.93
C ILE A 248 -3.58 -0.34 14.18
N ILE A 249 -2.59 -0.88 14.89
CA ILE A 249 -1.23 -1.10 14.35
C ILE A 249 -1.06 -2.55 13.94
N HIS A 250 -1.37 -3.48 14.84
CA HIS A 250 -1.12 -4.90 14.67
C HIS A 250 -1.96 -5.52 13.55
N ASN A 251 -1.31 -6.24 12.64
CA ASN A 251 -1.91 -6.74 11.39
C ASN A 251 -2.58 -5.65 10.53
N GLY A 252 -2.17 -4.39 10.73
CA GLY A 252 -2.80 -3.23 10.13
C GLY A 252 -2.74 -3.21 8.60
N ALA A 253 -1.69 -3.75 7.97
CA ALA A 253 -1.62 -3.81 6.51
C ALA A 253 -2.65 -4.82 5.96
N THR A 254 -2.74 -5.99 6.58
CA THR A 254 -3.73 -7.02 6.27
C THR A 254 -5.14 -6.47 6.42
N PHE A 255 -5.45 -5.88 7.58
CA PHE A 255 -6.78 -5.30 7.82
C PHE A 255 -7.11 -4.15 6.87
N GLN A 256 -6.12 -3.34 6.47
CA GLN A 256 -6.33 -2.27 5.50
C GLN A 256 -6.61 -2.81 4.10
N ILE A 257 -5.91 -3.85 3.65
CA ILE A 257 -6.15 -4.50 2.35
C ILE A 257 -7.49 -5.26 2.35
N THR A 258 -7.91 -5.80 3.49
CA THR A 258 -9.18 -6.55 3.59
C THR A 258 -10.39 -5.66 3.84
N GLY A 259 -10.20 -4.37 4.13
CA GLY A 259 -11.32 -3.48 4.45
C GLY A 259 -11.89 -3.73 5.84
N LEU A 260 -11.05 -4.11 6.80
CA LEU A 260 -11.41 -4.48 8.16
C LEU A 260 -10.76 -3.58 9.22
N THR A 261 -10.35 -2.36 8.87
CA THR A 261 -9.81 -1.41 9.86
C THR A 261 -10.93 -0.82 10.70
N ASN A 262 -10.59 -0.12 11.78
CA ASN A 262 -11.58 0.63 12.56
C ASN A 262 -12.12 1.89 11.83
N ASN A 263 -11.61 2.15 10.62
CA ASN A 263 -12.08 3.20 9.72
C ASN A 263 -12.78 2.62 8.47
N SER A 264 -13.16 1.33 8.51
CA SER A 264 -13.84 0.66 7.41
C SER A 264 -15.25 1.22 7.17
N TYR A 265 -15.63 1.27 5.90
CA TYR A 265 -17.00 1.51 5.43
C TYR A 265 -17.89 0.26 5.52
N PHE A 266 -17.31 -0.91 5.78
CA PHE A 266 -18.06 -2.14 6.05
C PHE A 266 -18.51 -2.18 7.52
N SER A 267 -19.83 -2.20 7.75
CA SER A 267 -20.42 -2.16 9.09
C SER A 267 -20.03 -3.35 9.97
N GLY A 268 -19.80 -4.53 9.39
CA GLY A 268 -19.37 -5.74 10.10
C GLY A 268 -17.87 -5.81 10.40
N ALA A 269 -17.07 -4.81 9.99
CA ALA A 269 -15.61 -4.87 10.09
C ALA A 269 -15.12 -5.06 11.53
N ASN A 270 -15.75 -4.38 12.48
CA ASN A 270 -15.38 -4.45 13.90
C ASN A 270 -15.63 -5.85 14.48
N GLU A 271 -16.71 -6.51 14.09
CA GLU A 271 -17.05 -7.85 14.58
C GLU A 271 -16.10 -8.91 14.02
N VAL A 272 -15.84 -8.86 12.70
CA VAL A 272 -14.86 -9.76 12.05
C VAL A 272 -13.47 -9.57 12.68
N ARG A 273 -13.01 -8.32 12.84
CA ARG A 273 -11.72 -8.02 13.46
C ARG A 273 -11.66 -8.50 14.91
N HIS A 274 -12.73 -8.30 15.68
CA HIS A 274 -12.81 -8.77 17.06
C HIS A 274 -12.65 -10.29 17.14
N CYS A 275 -13.37 -11.02 16.29
CA CYS A 275 -13.29 -12.49 16.23
C CYS A 275 -11.90 -12.99 15.86
N VAL A 276 -11.23 -12.36 14.90
CA VAL A 276 -9.87 -12.74 14.49
C VAL A 276 -8.83 -12.42 15.56
N ARG A 277 -8.99 -11.30 16.29
CA ARG A 277 -8.11 -10.96 17.42
C ARG A 277 -8.30 -11.94 18.58
N LYS A 278 -9.53 -12.38 18.83
CA LYS A 278 -9.87 -13.33 19.89
C LYS A 278 -9.45 -14.76 19.54
N HIS A 279 -9.58 -15.13 18.28
CA HIS A 279 -9.28 -16.46 17.73
C HIS A 279 -8.34 -16.33 16.53
N PRO A 280 -7.01 -16.29 16.76
CA PRO A 280 -6.02 -16.04 15.71
C PRO A 280 -6.03 -17.05 14.55
N ASP A 281 -6.51 -18.28 14.78
CA ASP A 281 -6.68 -19.32 13.75
C ASP A 281 -7.68 -18.93 12.66
N LEU A 282 -8.63 -18.04 12.97
CA LEU A 282 -9.57 -17.48 11.99
C LEU A 282 -8.90 -16.46 11.06
N GLY A 283 -7.73 -15.93 11.45
CA GLY A 283 -6.95 -14.98 10.65
C GLY A 283 -6.57 -15.51 9.26
N ARG A 284 -6.50 -16.83 9.07
CA ARG A 284 -6.23 -17.45 7.76
C ARG A 284 -7.25 -17.08 6.68
N PHE A 285 -8.52 -16.90 7.04
CA PHE A 285 -9.57 -16.50 6.09
C PHE A 285 -9.38 -15.04 5.65
N VAL A 286 -9.05 -14.16 6.60
CA VAL A 286 -8.71 -12.77 6.33
C VAL A 286 -7.47 -12.68 5.45
N LEU A 287 -6.43 -13.46 5.77
CA LEU A 287 -5.19 -13.49 5.00
C LEU A 287 -5.40 -13.98 3.56
N GLN A 288 -6.28 -14.97 3.34
CA GLN A 288 -6.60 -15.45 2.01
C GLN A 288 -7.26 -14.36 1.15
N VAL A 289 -8.21 -13.60 1.73
CA VAL A 289 -8.82 -12.44 1.07
C VAL A 289 -7.75 -11.38 0.78
N ALA A 290 -6.85 -11.10 1.72
CA ALA A 290 -5.78 -10.12 1.54
C ALA A 290 -4.85 -10.48 0.38
N LYS A 291 -4.39 -11.73 0.32
CA LYS A 291 -3.53 -12.25 -0.76
C LYS A 291 -4.24 -12.17 -2.11
N SER A 292 -5.49 -12.61 -2.18
CA SER A 292 -6.30 -12.57 -3.40
C SER A 292 -6.51 -11.13 -3.92
N ARG A 293 -6.69 -10.15 -3.03
CA ARG A 293 -6.75 -8.74 -3.42
C ARG A 293 -5.42 -8.20 -3.91
N LEU A 294 -4.31 -8.50 -3.23
CA LEU A 294 -2.98 -8.12 -3.70
C LEU A 294 -2.69 -8.68 -5.10
N ASP A 295 -3.06 -9.93 -5.37
CA ASP A 295 -2.86 -10.56 -6.68
C ASP A 295 -3.60 -9.81 -7.80
N ARG A 296 -4.72 -9.16 -7.48
CA ARG A 296 -5.56 -8.37 -8.40
C ARG A 296 -5.15 -6.90 -8.52
N MET A 297 -4.28 -6.39 -7.65
CA MET A 297 -3.80 -5.01 -7.75
C MET A 297 -2.92 -4.84 -8.99
N LEU A 298 -3.03 -3.68 -9.66
CA LEU A 298 -2.22 -3.35 -10.84
C LEU A 298 -0.72 -3.35 -10.52
N TYR A 299 -0.36 -3.00 -9.29
CA TYR A 299 1.02 -2.93 -8.83
C TYR A 299 1.14 -3.08 -7.31
N VAL A 300 2.15 -3.83 -6.86
CA VAL A 300 2.50 -3.99 -5.44
C VAL A 300 3.99 -3.72 -5.21
N GLY A 301 4.32 -2.55 -4.65
CA GLY A 301 5.70 -2.18 -4.34
C GLY A 301 6.19 -2.61 -2.95
N LEU A 302 7.51 -2.55 -2.74
CA LEU A 302 8.15 -2.81 -1.46
C LEU A 302 8.96 -1.58 -0.99
N THR A 303 8.89 -1.28 0.30
CA THR A 303 9.62 -0.14 0.88
C THR A 303 11.12 -0.39 0.99
N GLU A 304 11.51 -1.65 1.19
CA GLU A 304 12.92 -2.06 1.32
C GLU A 304 13.65 -1.89 -0.01
N ASP A 305 12.98 -2.21 -1.12
CA ASP A 305 13.48 -2.07 -2.50
C ASP A 305 12.91 -0.82 -3.16
N HIS A 306 13.04 0.33 -2.49
CA HIS A 306 12.29 1.54 -2.82
C HIS A 306 12.58 2.10 -4.23
N GLU A 307 13.84 2.13 -4.65
CA GLU A 307 14.23 2.62 -5.97
C GLU A 307 13.73 1.68 -7.08
N GLU A 308 13.90 0.37 -6.90
CA GLU A 308 13.41 -0.64 -7.83
C GLU A 308 11.88 -0.62 -7.91
N SER A 309 11.21 -0.44 -6.77
CA SER A 309 9.77 -0.23 -6.72
C SER A 309 9.34 1.03 -7.47
N ALA A 310 10.11 2.12 -7.41
CA ALA A 310 9.81 3.31 -8.21
C ALA A 310 9.99 3.05 -9.72
N ARG A 311 11.05 2.34 -10.11
CA ARG A 311 11.32 1.93 -11.50
C ARG A 311 10.20 1.03 -12.03
N LEU A 312 9.83 -0.01 -11.30
CA LEU A 312 8.74 -0.93 -11.65
C LEU A 312 7.40 -0.21 -11.80
N PHE A 313 7.07 0.69 -10.87
CA PHE A 313 5.89 1.53 -10.99
C PHE A 313 5.94 2.41 -12.25
N ALA A 314 7.09 2.99 -12.58
CA ALA A 314 7.28 3.82 -13.78
C ALA A 314 6.93 3.07 -15.06
N HIS A 315 7.38 1.83 -15.17
CA HIS A 315 7.17 1.00 -16.34
C HIS A 315 5.76 0.40 -16.39
N MET A 316 5.21 -0.07 -15.27
CA MET A 316 3.91 -0.74 -15.25
C MET A 316 2.74 0.25 -15.25
N VAL A 317 2.83 1.32 -14.46
CA VAL A 317 1.75 2.30 -14.29
C VAL A 317 2.05 3.57 -15.08
N GLY A 318 3.25 4.14 -14.90
CA GLY A 318 3.64 5.40 -15.54
C GLY A 318 3.53 5.36 -17.06
N ALA A 319 4.08 4.32 -17.71
CA ALA A 319 4.01 4.16 -19.16
C ALA A 319 2.56 4.11 -19.68
N GLN A 320 1.66 3.45 -18.95
CA GLN A 320 0.25 3.37 -19.33
C GLN A 320 -0.46 4.73 -19.19
N VAL A 321 -0.20 5.47 -18.11
CA VAL A 321 -0.74 6.84 -17.92
C VAL A 321 -0.26 7.77 -19.05
N LEU A 322 1.02 7.69 -19.40
CA LEU A 322 1.62 8.49 -20.48
C LEU A 322 1.02 8.12 -21.85
N SER A 323 0.79 6.83 -22.10
CA SER A 323 0.13 6.36 -23.32
C SER A 323 -1.31 6.84 -23.42
N GLN A 324 -2.09 6.78 -22.33
CA GLN A 324 -3.50 7.20 -22.31
C GLN A 324 -3.66 8.73 -22.45
N SER A 325 -2.66 9.50 -22.02
CA SER A 325 -2.66 10.97 -22.08
C SER A 325 -2.16 11.55 -23.41
N GLY A 326 -1.78 10.70 -24.37
CA GLY A 326 -1.28 11.08 -25.71
C GLY A 326 0.16 11.58 -25.74
N ALA A 327 0.96 11.29 -24.70
CA ALA A 327 2.25 11.92 -24.45
C ALA A 327 3.48 11.04 -24.79
N VAL A 328 3.42 10.20 -25.84
CA VAL A 328 4.56 9.31 -26.14
C VAL A 328 5.02 9.36 -27.60
N ASN A 329 6.24 9.88 -27.78
CA ASN A 329 7.23 9.29 -28.70
C ASN A 329 8.12 8.36 -27.86
N LEU A 330 8.07 7.04 -28.12
CA LEU A 330 8.89 6.04 -27.43
C LEU A 330 10.31 6.08 -28.01
N ASP A 331 11.17 6.98 -27.53
CA ASP A 331 12.62 6.87 -27.78
C ASP A 331 13.25 6.08 -26.63
N ILE A 332 13.39 4.77 -26.83
CA ILE A 332 14.21 3.90 -25.99
C ILE A 332 15.64 4.00 -26.54
N LYS A 333 16.41 4.96 -26.00
CA LYS A 333 17.88 4.97 -26.12
C LYS A 333 18.49 4.61 -24.78
N GLU A 334 19.32 3.58 -24.81
CA GLU A 334 20.19 3.13 -23.73
C GLU A 334 21.36 4.12 -23.61
N ASP A 335 21.69 4.57 -22.40
CA ASP A 335 22.95 5.26 -22.14
C ASP A 335 24.04 4.25 -21.77
N GLN A 336 25.09 4.21 -22.60
CA GLN A 336 26.38 3.64 -22.24
C GLN A 336 27.15 4.62 -21.33
N PRO A 337 28.08 4.13 -20.48
CA PRO A 337 28.83 4.97 -19.57
C PRO A 337 29.92 5.75 -20.30
N SER A 338 29.83 7.08 -20.32
CA SER A 338 30.96 7.94 -20.71
C SER A 338 31.84 8.22 -19.50
N GLU A 339 33.06 7.67 -19.54
CA GLU A 339 34.20 8.09 -18.72
C GLU A 339 34.54 9.57 -18.95
N ASN A 340 35.09 10.17 -17.89
CA ASN A 340 35.76 11.48 -17.79
C ASN A 340 34.92 12.73 -18.05
N ASP A 341 34.66 13.47 -16.96
CA ASP A 341 35.38 14.74 -16.80
C ASP A 341 35.46 15.20 -15.34
N SER A 342 36.70 15.47 -14.95
CA SER A 342 37.16 15.96 -13.67
C SER A 342 37.04 17.48 -13.59
N HIS A 343 36.29 18.02 -12.62
CA HIS A 343 36.54 19.36 -12.03
C HIS A 343 36.02 19.35 -10.59
N SER A 344 36.90 19.19 -9.62
CA SER A 344 37.55 20.27 -8.84
C SER A 344 36.79 20.56 -7.55
N SER A 345 37.42 20.13 -6.46
CA SER A 345 37.21 20.52 -5.09
C SER A 345 37.20 22.03 -4.90
N THR A 346 36.26 22.53 -4.10
CA THR A 346 36.48 23.70 -3.23
C THR A 346 35.85 23.42 -1.87
N LEU A 347 36.70 23.56 -0.86
CA LEU A 347 36.44 23.50 0.57
C LEU A 347 35.78 24.79 1.08
N ASP A 348 35.29 24.68 2.31
CA ASP A 348 34.91 25.71 3.29
C ASP A 348 33.53 26.39 3.11
N SER A 349 32.76 26.70 4.15
CA SER A 349 33.12 26.99 5.55
C SER A 349 32.14 26.43 6.58
N GLU A 350 32.69 26.10 7.74
CA GLU A 350 31.98 26.06 9.02
C GLU A 350 31.64 27.51 9.42
N ASP A 351 30.36 27.79 9.68
CA ASP A 351 29.97 29.02 10.36
C ASP A 351 29.06 28.66 11.53
N GLU A 352 29.65 28.70 12.73
CA GLU A 352 28.95 28.91 13.98
C GLU A 352 28.41 30.36 13.98
N GLU A 353 27.10 30.53 14.08
CA GLU A 353 26.55 31.75 14.67
C GLU A 353 25.43 31.45 15.67
N THR A 354 25.58 32.19 16.76
CA THR A 354 24.94 32.14 18.05
C THR A 354 23.47 32.58 18.07
N HIS A 355 22.72 31.97 18.99
CA HIS A 355 21.59 32.52 19.75
C HIS A 355 20.80 33.70 19.16
N GLU A 356 19.66 33.39 18.53
CA GLU A 356 18.50 34.28 18.57
C GLU A 356 17.24 33.54 19.04
N HIS A 357 16.67 34.07 20.13
CA HIS A 357 15.33 33.79 20.59
C HIS A 357 14.31 34.16 19.50
N MET A 358 13.51 33.20 19.02
CA MET A 358 12.31 33.52 18.24
C MET A 358 11.06 32.79 18.74
N ASN A 359 10.27 33.53 19.51
CA ASN A 359 8.82 33.51 19.43
C ASN A 359 8.39 33.74 17.98
N SER A 360 7.82 32.75 17.31
CA SER A 360 7.11 32.99 16.04
C SER A 360 5.61 32.97 16.27
N THR A 361 5.13 34.13 16.74
CA THR A 361 3.77 34.61 16.51
C THR A 361 3.85 35.56 15.31
N HIS A 362 3.83 35.06 14.08
CA HIS A 362 3.53 35.88 12.90
C HIS A 362 2.98 35.00 11.77
N GLY A 363 1.70 34.65 11.91
CA GLY A 363 0.84 34.27 10.81
C GLY A 363 -0.31 35.27 10.79
N SER A 364 -0.33 36.14 9.77
CA SER A 364 -1.45 36.98 9.32
C SER A 364 -1.00 38.41 9.04
N GLN A 365 -0.59 38.68 7.81
CA GLN A 365 -1.01 39.86 7.05
C GLN A 365 -0.50 39.67 5.62
N ASN A 366 -1.46 39.56 4.68
CA ASN A 366 -1.41 39.94 3.27
C ASN A 366 -2.42 39.10 2.48
N ASN A 367 -3.70 39.38 2.68
CA ASN A 367 -4.78 38.99 1.77
C ASN A 367 -5.73 40.18 1.57
N ARG A 368 -5.18 41.31 1.14
CA ARG A 368 -5.97 42.42 0.63
C ARG A 368 -5.31 43.04 -0.60
N ALA A 369 -5.26 42.25 -1.67
CA ALA A 369 -5.11 42.73 -3.04
C ALA A 369 -5.51 41.61 -4.02
N LEU A 370 -6.75 41.11 -3.90
CA LEU A 370 -7.40 40.43 -5.02
C LEU A 370 -8.13 41.53 -5.80
N ASN A 371 -7.52 41.99 -6.89
CA ASN A 371 -8.13 42.58 -8.08
C ASN A 371 -7.04 43.15 -9.01
N THR A 372 -6.18 42.29 -9.54
CA THR A 372 -5.58 42.52 -10.85
C THR A 372 -5.28 41.16 -11.47
N ALA A 373 -6.03 40.84 -12.52
CA ALA A 373 -5.77 39.67 -13.34
C ALA A 373 -4.38 39.80 -13.96
N VAL A 374 -3.41 39.08 -13.42
CA VAL A 374 -2.18 38.71 -14.15
C VAL A 374 -2.22 37.21 -14.29
N THR A 375 -2.50 36.81 -15.52
CA THR A 375 -2.49 35.45 -16.05
C THR A 375 -1.08 34.86 -15.88
N VAL A 376 -0.77 34.32 -14.70
CA VAL A 376 0.34 33.38 -14.57
C VAL A 376 -0.18 32.05 -15.13
N LYS A 377 0.16 31.77 -16.38
CA LYS A 377 0.00 30.44 -16.96
C LYS A 377 0.79 29.46 -16.08
N ASP A 378 0.09 28.65 -15.30
CA ASP A 378 0.65 27.43 -14.72
C ASP A 378 0.98 26.49 -15.88
N ASP A 379 2.18 26.65 -16.45
CA ASP A 379 2.75 25.70 -17.40
C ASP A 379 3.31 24.50 -16.64
N HIS A 380 2.42 23.74 -15.99
CA HIS A 380 2.79 22.47 -15.36
C HIS A 380 2.72 21.34 -16.40
N GLY A 381 3.59 21.46 -17.40
CA GLY A 381 4.42 20.37 -17.90
C GLY A 381 3.74 19.10 -18.42
N LYS A 382 2.84 19.22 -19.42
CA LYS A 382 2.63 18.16 -20.44
C LYS A 382 3.72 18.19 -21.52
N GLY A 383 4.93 18.62 -21.19
CA GLY A 383 6.09 18.42 -22.07
C GLY A 383 6.38 16.91 -22.19
N ASN A 384 7.00 16.50 -23.30
CA ASN A 384 7.32 15.10 -23.65
C ASN A 384 7.96 14.32 -22.47
N MET A 385 7.11 13.73 -21.61
CA MET A 385 7.44 13.05 -20.37
C MET A 385 7.64 11.58 -20.71
N THR A 386 8.85 11.08 -20.46
CA THR A 386 9.21 9.68 -20.69
C THR A 386 9.45 8.97 -19.36
N VAL A 387 9.49 7.64 -19.38
CA VAL A 387 9.83 6.85 -18.18
C VAL A 387 11.22 7.25 -17.62
N GLY A 388 12.20 7.51 -18.50
CA GLY A 388 13.53 8.00 -18.09
C GLY A 388 13.47 9.33 -17.34
N LYS A 389 12.80 10.34 -17.91
CA LYS A 389 12.62 11.66 -17.25
C LYS A 389 11.85 11.57 -15.94
N LEU A 390 10.92 10.62 -15.83
CA LEU A 390 10.18 10.35 -14.60
C LEU A 390 11.11 9.80 -13.50
N MET A 391 12.05 8.93 -13.86
CA MET A 391 13.06 8.40 -12.93
C MET A 391 14.10 9.46 -12.53
N GLU A 392 14.57 10.28 -13.46
CA GLU A 392 15.46 11.42 -13.14
C GLU A 392 14.80 12.38 -12.15
N ALA A 393 13.52 12.70 -12.36
CA ALA A 393 12.75 13.54 -11.45
C ALA A 393 12.61 12.91 -10.06
N TYR A 394 12.46 11.58 -9.99
CA TYR A 394 12.42 10.82 -8.74
C TYR A 394 13.76 10.89 -7.99
N GLU A 395 14.88 10.66 -8.67
CA GLU A 395 16.22 10.66 -8.08
C GLU A 395 16.62 12.05 -7.57
N GLY A 396 16.38 13.10 -8.37
CA GLY A 396 16.56 14.49 -7.93
C GLY A 396 15.61 14.89 -6.78
N CYS A 397 14.44 14.26 -6.76
CA CYS A 397 13.42 14.22 -5.70
C CYS A 397 13.96 13.88 -4.30
N ILE A 398 14.51 12.67 -4.25
CA ILE A 398 14.51 11.88 -3.03
C ILE A 398 15.53 12.37 -1.99
N SER A 399 16.69 12.85 -2.45
CA SER A 399 17.75 13.35 -1.58
C SER A 399 17.30 14.58 -0.77
N LYS A 400 16.67 15.55 -1.44
CA LYS A 400 16.10 16.75 -0.83
C LYS A 400 14.95 16.42 0.11
N LEU A 401 14.06 15.50 -0.28
CA LEU A 401 12.96 15.04 0.57
C LEU A 401 13.48 14.42 1.87
N ARG A 402 14.47 13.52 1.77
CA ARG A 402 15.11 12.88 2.93
C ARG A 402 15.76 13.91 3.85
N LYS A 403 16.47 14.90 3.29
CA LYS A 403 17.07 16.00 4.07
C LYS A 403 16.02 16.82 4.83
N SER A 404 14.95 17.25 4.16
CA SER A 404 13.84 18.00 4.78
C SER A 404 13.14 17.20 5.88
N GLN A 405 12.89 15.90 5.66
CA GLN A 405 12.29 15.02 6.67
C GLN A 405 13.20 14.84 7.89
N SER A 406 14.50 14.62 7.66
CA SER A 406 15.50 14.50 8.74
C SER A 406 15.54 15.76 9.61
N ASN A 407 15.59 16.94 8.99
CA ASN A 407 15.58 18.22 9.69
C ASN A 407 14.31 18.41 10.53
N ARG A 408 13.13 18.13 9.96
CA ARG A 408 11.86 18.20 10.70
C ARG A 408 11.81 17.24 11.88
N ARG A 409 12.34 16.02 11.71
CA ARG A 409 12.43 15.02 12.78
C ARG A 409 13.32 15.51 13.92
N LYS A 410 14.51 16.04 13.60
CA LYS A 410 15.44 16.63 14.58
C LYS A 410 14.78 17.75 15.39
N ILE A 411 14.05 18.65 14.73
CA ILE A 411 13.33 19.75 15.41
C ILE A 411 12.20 19.20 16.30
N SER A 412 11.42 18.24 15.80
CA SER A 412 10.25 17.70 16.52
C SER A 412 10.65 16.95 17.78
N LEU A 413 11.75 16.19 17.72
CA LEU A 413 12.23 15.36 18.83
C LEU A 413 13.08 16.11 19.85
N LYS A 414 13.36 17.41 19.66
CA LYS A 414 14.22 18.20 20.57
C LYS A 414 13.81 18.13 22.04
N LYS A 415 12.51 18.03 22.33
CA LYS A 415 11.97 17.94 23.71
C LYS A 415 11.96 16.52 24.29
N VAL A 416 12.32 15.52 23.49
CA VAL A 416 12.38 14.09 23.82
C VAL A 416 13.66 13.48 23.23
N GLU A 417 14.74 14.26 23.20
CA GLU A 417 15.98 13.91 22.48
C GLU A 417 16.65 12.64 23.01
N GLU A 418 16.40 12.30 24.28
CA GLU A 418 16.88 11.07 24.91
C GLU A 418 16.37 9.80 24.22
N ALA A 419 15.21 9.83 23.58
CA ALA A 419 14.67 8.70 22.83
C ALA A 419 15.44 8.42 21.52
N ASN A 420 16.45 9.23 21.15
CA ASN A 420 17.39 9.13 20.03
C ASN A 420 17.17 7.96 19.03
N PHE A 421 16.08 7.99 18.28
CA PHE A 421 15.67 6.89 17.42
C PHE A 421 16.56 6.80 16.17
N SER A 422 17.26 5.68 16.00
CA SER A 422 18.02 5.35 14.79
C SER A 422 17.80 3.90 14.35
N LYS A 423 18.30 3.56 13.15
CA LYS A 423 18.27 2.16 12.67
C LYS A 423 19.20 1.29 13.51
N GLU A 424 20.31 1.85 13.97
CA GLU A 424 21.29 1.21 14.84
C GLU A 424 20.66 0.93 16.21
N ALA A 425 19.91 1.89 16.75
CA ALA A 425 19.19 1.72 18.00
C ALA A 425 18.12 0.62 17.94
N ARG A 426 17.49 0.37 16.78
CA ARG A 426 16.53 -0.75 16.63
C ARG A 426 17.19 -2.10 16.89
N ARG A 427 18.48 -2.24 16.60
CA ARG A 427 19.25 -3.48 16.83
C ARG A 427 19.54 -3.73 18.32
N GLN A 428 19.37 -2.73 19.17
CA GLN A 428 19.56 -2.83 20.62
C GLN A 428 18.27 -3.21 21.35
N VAL A 429 17.15 -3.32 20.63
CA VAL A 429 15.87 -3.75 21.20
C VAL A 429 15.97 -5.23 21.57
N PRO A 430 15.53 -5.64 22.78
CA PRO A 430 15.59 -7.03 23.20
C PRO A 430 14.85 -7.97 22.24
N GLU A 431 15.43 -9.15 21.98
CA GLU A 431 14.87 -10.14 21.06
C GLU A 431 13.42 -10.53 21.43
N ALA A 432 13.13 -10.68 22.73
CA ALA A 432 11.78 -10.98 23.21
C ALA A 432 10.72 -9.94 22.75
N VAL A 433 11.10 -8.67 22.63
CA VAL A 433 10.20 -7.62 22.12
C VAL A 433 10.03 -7.75 20.61
N LEU A 434 11.10 -8.12 19.87
CA LEU A 434 11.03 -8.37 18.43
C LEU A 434 10.14 -9.58 18.12
N GLU A 435 10.32 -10.70 18.83
CA GLU A 435 9.47 -11.89 18.73
C GLU A 435 8.01 -11.56 19.03
N GLN A 436 7.75 -10.72 20.05
CA GLN A 436 6.41 -10.28 20.37
C GLN A 436 5.80 -9.44 19.22
N ILE A 437 6.57 -8.51 18.63
CA ILE A 437 6.12 -7.75 17.45
C ILE A 437 5.78 -8.69 16.30
N ILE A 438 6.63 -9.69 16.03
CA ILE A 438 6.41 -10.68 14.97
C ILE A 438 5.11 -11.46 15.23
N SER A 439 4.94 -11.96 16.46
CA SER A 439 3.74 -12.73 16.86
C SER A 439 2.46 -11.92 16.73
N LEU A 440 2.47 -10.65 17.16
CA LEU A 440 1.31 -9.76 17.07
C LEU A 440 0.99 -9.35 15.63
N ASN A 441 1.93 -9.51 14.69
CA ASN A 441 1.80 -9.15 13.28
C ASN A 441 1.89 -10.36 12.34
N SER A 442 1.53 -11.55 12.81
CA SER A 442 1.66 -12.80 12.05
C SER A 442 0.99 -12.75 10.66
N LEU A 443 -0.18 -12.12 10.53
CA LEU A 443 -0.86 -11.98 9.24
C LEU A 443 -0.09 -11.05 8.29
N ASP A 444 0.39 -9.91 8.81
CA ASP A 444 1.19 -8.97 8.03
C ASP A 444 2.53 -9.60 7.59
N MET A 445 3.13 -10.46 8.43
CA MET A 445 4.35 -11.20 8.07
C MET A 445 4.10 -12.10 6.86
N GLU A 446 3.05 -12.92 6.89
CA GLU A 446 2.72 -13.77 5.76
C GLU A 446 2.27 -13.00 4.51
N LEU A 447 1.57 -11.87 4.70
CA LEU A 447 1.15 -11.01 3.60
C LEU A 447 2.36 -10.36 2.91
N TYR A 448 3.36 -9.93 3.70
CA TYR A 448 4.59 -9.36 3.19
C TYR A 448 5.42 -10.40 2.40
N GLU A 449 5.48 -11.65 2.88
CA GLU A 449 6.10 -12.75 2.12
C GLU A 449 5.40 -12.99 0.77
N HIS A 450 4.08 -12.88 0.74
CA HIS A 450 3.32 -12.96 -0.52
C HIS A 450 3.61 -11.78 -1.44
N ALA A 451 3.67 -10.57 -0.90
CA ALA A 451 4.01 -9.37 -1.66
C ALA A 451 5.40 -9.44 -2.31
N LYS A 452 6.40 -10.01 -1.61
CA LYS A 452 7.73 -10.25 -2.20
C LYS A 452 7.69 -11.16 -3.42
N LYS A 453 6.80 -12.16 -3.43
CA LYS A 453 6.60 -13.04 -4.60
C LYS A 453 6.00 -12.26 -5.77
N ILE A 454 4.97 -11.46 -5.52
CA ILE A 454 4.37 -10.57 -6.53
C ILE A 454 5.43 -9.63 -7.11
N PHE A 455 6.18 -8.95 -6.24
CA PHE A 455 7.23 -8.01 -6.64
C PHE A 455 8.31 -8.66 -7.51
N THR A 456 8.75 -9.88 -7.14
CA THR A 456 9.72 -10.64 -7.94
C THR A 456 9.15 -11.01 -9.31
N GLN A 457 7.87 -11.41 -9.38
CA GLN A 457 7.20 -11.71 -10.64
C GLN A 457 7.08 -10.48 -11.54
N GLU A 458 6.65 -9.33 -10.98
CA GLU A 458 6.57 -8.05 -11.69
C GLU A 458 7.93 -7.64 -12.26
N HIS A 459 9.01 -7.84 -11.50
CA HIS A 459 10.38 -7.59 -11.95
C HIS A 459 10.81 -8.49 -13.11
N LEU A 460 10.50 -9.79 -13.02
CA LEU A 460 10.81 -10.75 -14.08
C LEU A 460 10.03 -10.45 -15.35
N MET A 461 8.77 -10.03 -15.24
CA MET A 461 7.95 -9.63 -16.39
C MET A 461 8.57 -8.44 -17.13
N LEU A 462 9.04 -7.43 -16.39
CA LEU A 462 9.71 -6.27 -16.98
C LEU A 462 10.99 -6.70 -17.72
N LYS A 463 11.85 -7.51 -17.09
CA LYS A 463 13.09 -8.02 -17.72
C LYS A 463 12.84 -8.91 -18.94
N GLY A 464 11.80 -9.74 -18.91
CA GLY A 464 11.40 -10.59 -20.03
C GLY A 464 10.92 -9.77 -21.23
N GLN A 465 10.19 -8.69 -20.99
CA GLN A 465 9.76 -7.74 -22.02
C GLN A 465 10.95 -7.02 -22.67
N HIS A 466 11.97 -6.65 -21.89
CA HIS A 466 13.24 -6.12 -22.41
C HIS A 466 14.00 -7.14 -23.27
N SER A 467 13.97 -8.42 -22.91
CA SER A 467 14.70 -9.48 -23.64
C SER A 467 14.10 -9.77 -25.03
N MET A 468 12.78 -9.59 -25.20
CA MET A 468 12.14 -9.68 -26.53
C MET A 468 12.37 -8.43 -27.38
N VAL A 469 12.46 -7.23 -26.77
CA VAL A 469 12.69 -5.97 -27.50
C VAL A 469 14.14 -5.85 -28.00
N SER A 470 15.13 -6.43 -27.30
CA SER A 470 16.53 -6.46 -27.77
C SER A 470 16.76 -7.36 -28.99
N GLN A 471 15.86 -8.30 -29.29
CA GLN A 471 15.93 -9.10 -30.53
C GLN A 471 15.32 -8.41 -31.76
N ASP A 472 14.55 -7.34 -31.57
CA ASP A 472 13.84 -6.64 -32.67
C ASP A 472 14.61 -5.41 -33.22
N LYS A 473 15.80 -5.10 -32.67
CA LYS A 473 16.68 -4.01 -33.14
C LYS A 473 17.79 -4.45 -34.11
N GLN A 474 17.77 -5.69 -34.59
CA GLN A 474 18.62 -6.15 -35.70
C GLN A 474 17.80 -6.81 -36.81
N LEU A 475 17.23 -6.00 -37.69
CA LEU A 475 16.86 -6.45 -39.03
C LEU A 475 16.93 -5.26 -40.00
N PRO A 476 17.92 -5.21 -40.91
CA PRO A 476 17.83 -4.34 -42.07
C PRO A 476 16.88 -4.99 -43.10
N ASP A 477 15.92 -4.17 -43.53
CA ASP A 477 15.31 -4.11 -44.85
C ASP A 477 14.88 -5.42 -45.57
N ARG A 478 13.55 -5.60 -45.62
CA ARG A 478 12.75 -6.10 -46.74
C ARG A 478 13.35 -7.23 -47.60
N LYS A 479 13.12 -8.50 -47.19
CA LYS A 479 12.98 -9.63 -48.14
C LYS A 479 11.87 -10.60 -47.72
N GLY A 480 11.01 -10.86 -48.71
CA GLY A 480 9.97 -11.90 -48.87
C GLY A 480 9.50 -12.73 -47.68
N TRP A 481 8.19 -12.66 -47.42
CA TRP A 481 7.37 -13.52 -46.54
C TRP A 481 7.44 -15.03 -46.83
N ILE A 482 8.22 -15.43 -47.84
CA ILE A 482 8.37 -16.82 -48.29
C ILE A 482 9.50 -17.53 -47.53
N GLU A 483 10.48 -16.82 -46.96
CA GLU A 483 11.58 -17.46 -46.21
C GLU A 483 11.24 -17.77 -44.74
N THR A 484 10.36 -17.00 -44.10
CA THR A 484 9.96 -17.23 -42.69
C THR A 484 9.10 -18.49 -42.50
N VAL A 485 8.47 -18.99 -43.57
CA VAL A 485 7.68 -20.23 -43.52
C VAL A 485 8.56 -21.48 -43.64
N CYS A 486 9.80 -21.36 -44.11
CA CYS A 486 10.70 -22.49 -44.38
C CYS A 486 11.78 -22.75 -43.32
N SER A 487 11.87 -21.96 -42.25
CA SER A 487 12.90 -22.14 -41.21
C SER A 487 12.47 -23.01 -40.03
N SER A 488 11.18 -23.35 -39.90
CA SER A 488 10.66 -24.17 -38.78
C SER A 488 10.29 -25.62 -39.15
N TRP A 489 10.37 -26.00 -40.44
CA TRP A 489 10.25 -27.39 -40.87
C TRP A 489 11.20 -27.68 -42.03
N SER A 490 11.97 -28.76 -41.92
CA SER A 490 12.82 -29.31 -43.00
C SER A 490 11.99 -29.54 -44.28
N CYS A 491 12.08 -28.60 -45.22
CA CYS A 491 11.46 -28.66 -46.54
C CYS A 491 12.23 -29.61 -47.45
N SER A 492 11.92 -30.91 -47.36
CA SER A 492 12.15 -31.83 -48.47
C SER A 492 10.98 -31.68 -49.47
N PRO A 493 11.23 -31.40 -50.76
CA PRO A 493 10.18 -31.23 -51.78
C PRO A 493 9.20 -32.40 -51.85
N TRP A 494 9.65 -33.62 -51.52
CA TRP A 494 8.78 -34.80 -51.48
C TRP A 494 7.76 -34.81 -50.35
N LYS A 495 8.02 -34.14 -49.20
CA LYS A 495 7.05 -34.10 -48.10
C LYS A 495 5.86 -33.21 -48.40
N VAL A 496 6.06 -32.11 -49.13
CA VAL A 496 4.96 -31.22 -49.57
C VAL A 496 4.08 -31.93 -50.60
N VAL A 497 4.68 -32.69 -51.52
CA VAL A 497 3.94 -33.52 -52.48
C VAL A 497 3.15 -34.62 -51.78
N VAL A 498 3.72 -35.29 -50.78
CA VAL A 498 3.03 -36.33 -49.99
C VAL A 498 1.86 -35.75 -49.18
N PHE A 499 2.04 -34.56 -48.58
CA PHE A 499 0.95 -33.89 -47.86
C PHE A 499 -0.18 -33.45 -48.80
N GLY A 500 0.17 -32.89 -49.97
CA GLY A 500 -0.79 -32.52 -51.01
C GLY A 500 -1.59 -33.72 -51.52
N LEU A 501 -0.92 -34.84 -51.79
CA LEU A 501 -1.57 -36.09 -52.19
C LEU A 501 -2.47 -36.65 -51.07
N GLY A 502 -2.04 -36.58 -49.82
CA GLY A 502 -2.84 -37.02 -48.67
C GLY A 502 -4.15 -36.24 -48.51
N VAL A 503 -4.09 -34.92 -48.69
CA VAL A 503 -5.27 -34.04 -48.64
C VAL A 503 -6.22 -34.33 -49.81
N ILE A 504 -5.70 -34.54 -51.01
CA ILE A 504 -6.53 -34.89 -52.18
C ILE A 504 -7.23 -36.25 -51.96
N VAL A 505 -6.52 -37.26 -51.46
CA VAL A 505 -7.11 -38.59 -51.16
C VAL A 505 -8.19 -38.49 -50.09
N THR A 506 -8.00 -37.66 -49.06
CA THR A 506 -9.04 -37.47 -48.03
C THR A 506 -10.27 -36.76 -48.58
N ILE A 507 -10.10 -35.75 -49.44
CA ILE A 507 -11.23 -35.08 -50.12
C ILE A 507 -11.98 -36.07 -51.04
N VAL A 508 -11.25 -36.92 -51.76
CA VAL A 508 -11.85 -37.96 -52.62
C VAL A 508 -12.61 -39.01 -51.80
N LEU A 509 -12.06 -39.45 -50.67
CA LEU A 509 -12.74 -40.39 -49.76
C LEU A 509 -14.00 -39.78 -49.11
N VAL A 510 -13.95 -38.51 -48.69
CA VAL A 510 -15.11 -37.80 -48.14
C VAL A 510 -16.19 -37.62 -49.20
N THR A 511 -15.82 -37.26 -50.43
CA THR A 511 -16.80 -37.12 -51.53
C THR A 511 -17.38 -38.47 -51.97
N LEU A 512 -16.61 -39.56 -51.96
CA LEU A 512 -17.11 -40.93 -52.17
C LEU A 512 -18.04 -41.40 -51.04
N ALA A 513 -17.73 -41.09 -49.78
CA ALA A 513 -18.59 -41.41 -48.64
C ALA A 513 -19.91 -40.62 -48.68
N LEU A 514 -19.88 -39.35 -49.10
CA LEU A 514 -21.09 -38.52 -49.24
C LEU A 514 -21.96 -38.92 -50.44
N THR A 515 -21.36 -39.44 -51.52
CA THR A 515 -22.11 -39.91 -52.70
C THR A 515 -22.69 -41.31 -52.52
N THR A 516 -22.03 -42.21 -51.79
CA THR A 516 -22.58 -43.53 -51.42
C THR A 516 -23.73 -43.41 -50.42
N LYS A 517 -23.65 -42.50 -49.44
CA LYS A 517 -24.75 -42.23 -48.49
C LYS A 517 -25.99 -41.61 -49.14
N ARG A 518 -25.85 -40.94 -50.29
CA ARG A 518 -26.99 -40.46 -51.11
C ARG A 518 -27.65 -41.55 -51.96
N ARG A 519 -26.97 -42.67 -52.25
CA ARG A 519 -27.56 -43.80 -53.00
C ARG A 519 -28.38 -44.76 -52.13
N THR A 520 -28.17 -44.81 -50.81
CA THR A 520 -28.90 -45.71 -49.91
C THR A 520 -30.25 -45.17 -49.41
N PHE A 521 -30.62 -43.92 -49.73
CA PHE A 521 -31.90 -43.30 -49.31
C PHE A 521 -32.99 -43.27 -50.40
N LYS A 522 -32.81 -43.96 -51.52
CA LYS A 522 -33.86 -44.17 -52.55
C LYS A 522 -34.17 -45.65 -52.75
N LEU A 523 -34.74 -46.29 -51.73
CA LEU A 523 -35.53 -47.51 -51.90
C LEU A 523 -36.91 -47.24 -51.30
N LYS A 524 -37.88 -47.03 -52.20
CA LYS A 524 -39.30 -46.84 -51.95
C LYS A 524 -39.93 -48.24 -51.93
N PRO A 525 -40.62 -48.71 -50.88
CA PRO A 525 -41.45 -49.89 -51.00
C PRO A 525 -42.81 -49.48 -51.56
N GLU A 526 -43.02 -49.80 -52.83
CA GLU A 526 -44.33 -49.73 -53.47
C GLU A 526 -44.98 -51.12 -53.38
N ILE A 527 -46.21 -51.08 -52.89
CA ILE A 527 -47.20 -52.11 -52.63
C ILE A 527 -47.29 -53.18 -53.75
N LEU A 528 -47.50 -54.45 -53.35
CA LEU A 528 -48.11 -55.49 -54.21
C LEU A 528 -49.33 -56.11 -53.49
N PRO A 529 -50.35 -56.59 -54.23
CA PRO A 529 -51.72 -56.78 -53.77
C PRO A 529 -52.08 -58.24 -53.44
N ARG A 530 -53.25 -58.38 -52.79
CA ARG A 530 -54.21 -59.50 -52.71
C ARG A 530 -53.70 -60.94 -52.87
N ASP A 531 -54.01 -61.75 -51.86
CA ASP A 531 -55.26 -62.54 -51.86
C ASP A 531 -55.96 -62.45 -50.50
#